data_AF-A0A3B4XX86-F1
#
_entry.id   AF-A0A3B4XX86-F1
#
_cell.length_a   1.000
_cell.length_b   1.000
_cell.length_c   1.000
_cell.angle_alpha   90.00
_cell.angle_beta   90.00
_cell.angle_gamma   90.00
#
_symmetry.space_group_name_H-M   'P 1'
#
loop_
_entity.id
_entity.type
_entity.pdbx_description
1 polymer ?
#
loop_
_entity_poly.entity_id
_entity_poly.type
_entity_poly.pdbx_seq_one_letter_code
_entity_poly.pdbx_strand_id
1 'polypeptide(L)'
;KMATQDQSTSDEFQERLQALTAENLRDKNERLFTKVGYLESRLGHLASSNTDLSCRLVQSEEEKLKISKELVEEKIQTNKMREHFEEEMFELKNKILNQDGVIAELEMDRDKLLRELQSAEARLRVGEKSGQDLTEEYNTLKKNYLVLAEARDKELAQSEELSAELLALAQAQDALRRQLAEQQQSVKTTTQGLHGELDRVQVLIRRMSCNRVKVRKCISCINSGTLMESFLLGNQDEIKDMLEKMKNSYEEQQKKLEEKDIAEVIVDTITALMCSQSQVKEVEEQNSKLQLQVKELNEEYRARLVCYIQDIAVNGKTPSEGTKMRAFVESMLQDVRSSYRVREEQLASAARSFKKRLQKITKSHHALLIAYRVQREQMLAKPESGLDPGPPEAHFSLEPTELRDETEKELQHLRQDKARLEGQLLAAQEQQHKGLLQEQTCEDSWPDIRKQLKEITDSTLKERTLLITRAAVAEAQVLELQDYIDNHLGRYKQEITHLRRLHGIQEVGRSQSANSSLH
;
A
#
# COMPACT_ATOMS: atom_id res chain seq x y z
N LYS A 1 92.97 136.62 -27.66
CA LYS A 1 92.65 136.72 -26.22
C LYS A 1 91.59 135.64 -25.93
N MET A 2 92.03 134.39 -25.75
CA MET A 2 92.20 133.73 -24.44
C MET A 2 90.88 133.51 -23.67
N ALA A 3 89.81 133.06 -24.34
CA ALA A 3 88.56 132.64 -23.69
C ALA A 3 88.01 131.29 -24.17
N THR A 4 88.63 130.66 -25.18
CA THR A 4 88.14 129.39 -25.77
C THR A 4 88.93 128.16 -25.33
N GLN A 5 89.97 128.31 -24.51
CA GLN A 5 90.86 127.20 -24.08
C GLN A 5 90.60 126.74 -22.63
N ASP A 6 89.95 127.56 -21.80
CA ASP A 6 89.48 127.16 -20.45
C ASP A 6 88.07 126.54 -20.46
N GLN A 7 87.25 126.82 -21.48
CA GLN A 7 85.95 126.17 -21.67
C GLN A 7 86.12 124.72 -22.18
N SER A 8 87.09 124.47 -23.08
CA SER A 8 87.31 123.12 -23.63
C SER A 8 87.88 122.15 -22.61
N THR A 9 88.72 122.61 -21.68
CA THR A 9 89.26 121.76 -20.61
C THR A 9 88.21 121.46 -19.55
N SER A 10 87.38 122.45 -19.16
CA SER A 10 86.25 122.24 -18.25
C SER A 10 85.19 121.29 -18.83
N ASP A 11 84.87 121.42 -20.13
CA ASP A 11 83.93 120.53 -20.81
C ASP A 11 84.51 119.12 -20.97
N GLU A 12 85.81 118.96 -21.28
CA GLU A 12 86.48 117.64 -21.30
C GLU A 12 86.52 116.97 -19.92
N PHE A 13 86.76 117.72 -18.84
CA PHE A 13 86.70 117.16 -17.47
C PHE A 13 85.27 116.80 -17.06
N GLN A 14 84.28 117.57 -17.47
CA GLN A 14 82.87 117.31 -17.19
C GLN A 14 82.34 116.12 -18.01
N GLU A 15 82.72 115.99 -19.28
CA GLU A 15 82.46 114.80 -20.10
C GLU A 15 83.15 113.56 -19.53
N ARG A 16 84.38 113.69 -19.04
CA ARG A 16 85.11 112.57 -18.42
C ARG A 16 84.51 112.15 -17.08
N LEU A 17 84.01 113.09 -16.28
CA LEU A 17 83.23 112.80 -15.07
C LEU A 17 81.87 112.18 -15.39
N GLN A 18 81.18 112.63 -16.44
CA GLN A 18 79.94 112.03 -16.93
C GLN A 18 80.17 110.61 -17.48
N ALA A 19 81.26 110.39 -18.22
CA ALA A 19 81.67 109.07 -18.70
C ALA A 19 82.01 108.13 -17.53
N LEU A 20 82.80 108.58 -16.55
CA LEU A 20 83.15 107.78 -15.37
C LEU A 20 81.93 107.48 -14.48
N THR A 21 80.97 108.39 -14.35
CA THR A 21 79.72 108.14 -13.61
C THR A 21 78.79 107.21 -14.37
N ALA A 22 78.69 107.35 -15.70
CA ALA A 22 77.95 106.43 -16.55
C ALA A 22 78.56 105.01 -16.57
N GLU A 23 79.89 104.91 -16.58
CA GLU A 23 80.64 103.65 -16.50
C GLU A 23 80.45 102.99 -15.13
N ASN A 24 80.55 103.75 -14.03
CA ASN A 24 80.29 103.24 -12.68
C ASN A 24 78.83 102.78 -12.50
N LEU A 25 77.88 103.49 -13.10
CA LEU A 25 76.47 103.04 -13.14
C LEU A 25 76.31 101.78 -13.98
N ARG A 26 77.01 101.67 -15.12
CA ARG A 26 77.00 100.47 -15.97
C ARG A 26 77.55 99.26 -15.23
N ASP A 27 78.72 99.38 -14.61
CA ASP A 27 79.34 98.31 -13.81
C ASP A 27 78.45 97.86 -12.65
N LYS A 28 77.82 98.81 -11.95
CA LYS A 28 76.85 98.51 -10.89
C LYS A 28 75.64 97.77 -11.46
N ASN A 29 75.13 98.19 -12.61
CA ASN A 29 74.01 97.51 -13.27
C ASN A 29 74.40 96.10 -13.70
N GLU A 30 75.58 95.90 -14.28
CA GLU A 30 76.09 94.57 -14.65
C GLU A 30 76.23 93.64 -13.43
N ARG A 31 76.73 94.17 -12.30
CA ARG A 31 76.77 93.43 -11.02
C ARG A 31 75.37 93.11 -10.49
N LEU A 32 74.40 94.00 -10.67
CA LEU A 32 73.01 93.75 -10.30
C LEU A 32 72.37 92.70 -11.23
N PHE A 33 72.57 92.78 -12.54
CA PHE A 33 72.06 91.79 -13.50
C PHE A 33 72.62 90.40 -13.27
N THR A 34 73.92 90.28 -13.00
CA THR A 34 74.53 88.98 -12.65
C THR A 34 73.98 88.42 -11.34
N LYS A 35 73.74 89.27 -10.34
CA LYS A 35 73.11 88.85 -9.07
C LYS A 35 71.64 88.46 -9.24
N VAL A 36 70.88 89.19 -10.06
CA VAL A 36 69.50 88.85 -10.42
C VAL A 36 69.47 87.52 -11.17
N GLY A 37 70.30 87.33 -12.20
CA GLY A 37 70.40 86.06 -12.92
C GLY A 37 70.80 84.88 -12.02
N TYR A 38 71.69 85.09 -11.06
CA TYR A 38 72.02 84.08 -10.04
C TYR A 38 70.82 83.73 -9.15
N LEU A 39 70.08 84.74 -8.68
CA LEU A 39 68.88 84.54 -7.87
C LEU A 39 67.76 83.86 -8.66
N GLU A 40 67.55 84.23 -9.91
CA GLU A 40 66.60 83.61 -10.83
C GLU A 40 66.96 82.13 -11.08
N SER A 41 68.24 81.84 -11.33
CA SER A 41 68.72 80.46 -11.51
C SER A 41 68.51 79.64 -10.24
N ARG A 42 68.83 80.19 -9.07
CA ARG A 42 68.62 79.53 -7.77
C ARG A 42 67.14 79.33 -7.46
N LEU A 43 66.28 80.29 -7.81
CA LEU A 43 64.83 80.17 -7.69
C LEU A 43 64.29 79.09 -8.63
N GLY A 44 64.80 79.02 -9.87
CA GLY A 44 64.49 77.96 -10.83
C GLY A 44 64.85 76.58 -10.31
N HIS A 45 66.06 76.43 -9.74
CA HIS A 45 66.49 75.17 -9.10
C HIS A 45 65.64 74.81 -7.88
N LEU A 46 65.28 75.78 -7.04
CA LEU A 46 64.39 75.55 -5.90
C LEU A 46 62.99 75.13 -6.37
N ALA A 47 62.46 75.77 -7.41
CA ALA A 47 61.17 75.39 -8.00
C ALA A 47 61.22 73.97 -8.59
N SER A 48 62.26 73.62 -9.35
CA SER A 48 62.41 72.28 -9.91
C SER A 48 62.58 71.21 -8.84
N SER A 49 63.36 71.49 -7.79
CA SER A 49 63.53 70.56 -6.67
C SER A 49 62.23 70.40 -5.87
N ASN A 50 61.47 71.47 -5.68
CA ASN A 50 60.18 71.40 -5.01
C ASN A 50 59.15 70.58 -5.81
N THR A 51 59.13 70.75 -7.15
CA THR A 51 58.31 69.92 -8.04
C THR A 51 58.75 68.45 -8.01
N ASP A 52 60.05 68.14 -8.09
CA ASP A 52 60.55 66.75 -8.00
C ASP A 52 60.17 66.09 -6.67
N LEU A 53 60.37 66.80 -5.54
CA LEU A 53 59.95 66.30 -4.22
C LEU A 53 58.44 66.07 -4.14
N SER A 54 57.63 66.97 -4.69
CA SER A 54 56.18 66.80 -4.75
C SER A 54 55.78 65.59 -5.59
N CYS A 55 56.41 65.37 -6.74
CA CYS A 55 56.19 64.20 -7.58
C CYS A 55 56.55 62.88 -6.86
N ARG A 56 57.70 62.83 -6.17
CA ARG A 56 58.11 61.66 -5.39
C ARG A 56 57.16 61.37 -4.23
N LEU A 57 56.66 62.41 -3.56
CA LEU A 57 55.68 62.25 -2.49
C LEU A 57 54.40 61.61 -3.05
N VAL A 58 53.86 62.13 -4.16
CA VAL A 58 52.68 61.56 -4.83
C VAL A 58 52.91 60.10 -5.21
N GLN A 59 54.06 59.77 -5.81
CA GLN A 59 54.40 58.38 -6.15
C GLN A 59 54.44 57.47 -4.90
N SER A 60 55.03 57.94 -3.81
CA SER A 60 55.08 57.17 -2.55
C SER A 60 53.69 56.95 -1.94
N GLU A 61 52.79 57.94 -2.07
CA GLU A 61 51.40 57.81 -1.63
C GLU A 61 50.61 56.84 -2.53
N GLU A 62 50.81 56.90 -3.85
CA GLU A 62 50.24 55.96 -4.81
C GLU A 62 50.69 54.52 -4.55
N GLU A 63 51.99 54.29 -4.29
CA GLU A 63 52.54 52.99 -3.93
C GLU A 63 51.96 52.48 -2.59
N LYS A 64 51.87 53.35 -1.58
CA LYS A 64 51.25 53.01 -0.29
C LYS A 64 49.78 52.62 -0.46
N LEU A 65 49.04 53.36 -1.29
CA LEU A 65 47.65 53.04 -1.61
C LEU A 65 47.55 51.71 -2.35
N LYS A 66 48.45 51.45 -3.32
CA LYS A 66 48.52 50.18 -4.05
C LYS A 66 48.77 49.00 -3.11
N ILE A 67 49.76 49.08 -2.22
CA ILE A 67 50.05 48.04 -1.22
C ILE A 67 48.86 47.87 -0.27
N SER A 68 48.23 48.96 0.18
CA SER A 68 47.06 48.89 1.06
C SER A 68 45.87 48.20 0.38
N LYS A 69 45.68 48.43 -0.93
CA LYS A 69 44.66 47.77 -1.74
C LYS A 69 44.95 46.28 -1.89
N GLU A 70 46.18 45.92 -2.22
CA GLU A 70 46.61 44.52 -2.34
C GLU A 70 46.44 43.78 -1.00
N LEU A 71 46.80 44.40 0.12
CA LEU A 71 46.59 43.82 1.46
C LEU A 71 45.11 43.58 1.78
N VAL A 72 44.23 44.51 1.41
CA VAL A 72 42.78 44.33 1.58
C VAL A 72 42.26 43.21 0.69
N GLU A 73 42.72 43.13 -0.56
CA GLU A 73 42.34 42.04 -1.48
C GLU A 73 42.77 40.68 -0.96
N GLU A 74 44.02 40.53 -0.50
CA GLU A 74 44.52 39.30 0.14
C GLU A 74 43.71 38.93 1.39
N LYS A 75 43.30 39.92 2.19
CA LYS A 75 42.44 39.68 3.36
C LYS A 75 41.04 39.22 2.96
N ILE A 76 40.48 39.77 1.87
CA ILE A 76 39.21 39.33 1.30
C ILE A 76 39.35 37.89 0.78
N GLN A 77 40.41 37.58 0.04
CA GLN A 77 40.67 36.22 -0.46
C GLN A 77 40.85 35.21 0.68
N THR A 78 41.60 35.58 1.72
CA THR A 78 41.77 34.75 2.92
C THR A 78 40.44 34.48 3.63
N ASN A 79 39.59 35.51 3.76
CA ASN A 79 38.26 35.34 4.34
C ASN A 79 37.36 34.46 3.46
N LYS A 80 37.37 34.63 2.12
CA LYS A 80 36.61 33.76 1.20
C LYS A 80 37.04 32.30 1.32
N MET A 81 38.35 32.04 1.41
CA MET A 81 38.85 30.68 1.63
C MET A 81 38.37 30.12 2.98
N ARG A 82 38.39 30.94 4.04
CA ARG A 82 37.86 30.51 5.36
C ARG A 82 36.38 30.20 5.30
N GLU A 83 35.57 31.04 4.67
CA GLU A 83 34.13 30.85 4.49
C GLU A 83 33.86 29.53 3.75
N HIS A 84 34.57 29.25 2.66
CA HIS A 84 34.45 27.97 1.95
C HIS A 84 34.82 26.77 2.83
N PHE A 85 35.88 26.85 3.62
CA PHE A 85 36.22 25.77 4.55
C PHE A 85 35.15 25.58 5.63
N GLU A 86 34.54 26.66 6.13
CA GLU A 86 33.45 26.58 7.11
C GLU A 86 32.18 25.96 6.49
N GLU A 87 31.86 26.30 5.24
CA GLU A 87 30.78 25.69 4.46
C GLU A 87 31.01 24.18 4.26
N GLU A 88 32.18 23.78 3.76
CA GLU A 88 32.54 22.37 3.56
C GLU A 88 32.53 21.58 4.88
N MET A 89 33.02 22.17 5.97
CA MET A 89 32.98 21.57 7.30
C MET A 89 31.54 21.36 7.79
N PHE A 90 30.64 22.33 7.53
CA PHE A 90 29.23 22.20 7.88
C PHE A 90 28.54 21.11 7.05
N GLU A 91 28.79 21.07 5.74
CA GLU A 91 28.27 20.03 4.86
C GLU A 91 28.76 18.64 5.28
N LEU A 92 30.06 18.49 5.58
CA LEU A 92 30.64 17.23 6.02
C LEU A 92 30.05 16.80 7.36
N LYS A 93 29.88 17.72 8.31
CA LYS A 93 29.24 17.43 9.59
C LYS A 93 27.80 16.96 9.41
N ASN A 94 27.04 17.57 8.51
CA ASN A 94 25.68 17.11 8.19
C ASN A 94 25.68 15.71 7.56
N LYS A 95 26.62 15.42 6.66
CA LYS A 95 26.79 14.07 6.08
C LYS A 95 27.09 13.03 7.16
N ILE A 96 27.99 13.34 8.09
CA ILE A 96 28.31 12.47 9.23
C ILE A 96 27.07 12.22 10.08
N LEU A 97 26.32 13.26 10.46
CA LEU A 97 25.09 13.10 11.26
C LEU A 97 24.03 12.25 10.54
N ASN A 98 23.88 12.42 9.23
CA ASN A 98 22.97 11.59 8.44
C ASN A 98 23.44 10.14 8.40
N GLN A 99 24.74 9.90 8.23
CA GLN A 99 25.32 8.55 8.26
C GLN A 99 25.16 7.90 9.64
N ASP A 100 25.37 8.62 10.73
CA ASP A 100 25.15 8.15 12.10
C ASP A 100 23.68 7.76 12.32
N GLY A 101 22.74 8.53 11.76
CA GLY A 101 21.31 8.20 11.76
C GLY A 101 21.01 6.88 11.06
N VAL A 102 21.55 6.70 9.84
CA VAL A 102 21.39 5.44 9.07
C VAL A 102 22.03 4.25 9.82
N ILE A 103 23.19 4.44 10.46
CA ILE A 103 23.83 3.39 11.26
C ILE A 103 22.93 2.99 12.43
N ALA A 104 22.35 3.94 13.15
CA ALA A 104 21.44 3.65 14.26
C ALA A 104 20.19 2.88 13.82
N GLU A 105 19.61 3.23 12.66
CA GLU A 105 18.49 2.48 12.06
C GLU A 105 18.90 1.03 11.73
N LEU A 106 20.06 0.84 11.09
CA LEU A 106 20.58 -0.49 10.77
C LEU A 106 20.88 -1.33 12.02
N GLU A 107 21.35 -0.71 13.11
CA GLU A 107 21.55 -1.39 14.39
C GLU A 107 20.23 -1.84 15.01
N MET A 108 19.17 -1.02 14.94
CA MET A 108 17.84 -1.38 15.39
C MET A 108 17.26 -2.56 14.59
N ASP A 109 17.42 -2.54 13.27
CA ASP A 109 16.96 -3.61 12.40
C ASP A 109 17.73 -4.91 12.64
N ARG A 110 19.05 -4.84 12.83
CA ARG A 110 19.86 -6.00 13.24
C ARG A 110 19.33 -6.60 14.54
N ASP A 111 19.05 -5.78 15.55
CA ASP A 111 18.58 -6.25 16.86
C ASP A 111 17.15 -6.79 16.80
N LYS A 112 16.32 -6.29 15.89
CA LYS A 112 15.01 -6.87 15.57
C LYS A 112 15.15 -8.25 14.92
N LEU A 113 15.97 -8.36 13.87
CA LEU A 113 16.23 -9.63 13.17
C LEU A 113 16.84 -10.69 14.10
N LEU A 114 17.74 -10.29 15.00
CA LEU A 114 18.31 -11.19 16.02
C LEU A 114 17.23 -11.76 16.96
N ARG A 115 16.27 -10.95 17.38
CA ARG A 115 15.13 -11.43 18.20
C ARG A 115 14.22 -12.37 17.42
N GLU A 116 13.94 -12.06 16.17
CA GLU A 116 13.15 -12.92 15.29
C GLU A 116 13.85 -14.27 15.06
N LEU A 117 15.17 -14.25 14.80
CA LEU A 117 15.99 -15.46 14.67
C LEU A 117 15.93 -16.32 15.94
N GLN A 118 16.15 -15.72 17.11
CA GLN A 118 16.06 -16.44 18.39
C GLN A 118 14.67 -17.05 18.63
N SER A 119 13.61 -16.35 18.24
CA SER A 119 12.24 -16.87 18.35
C SER A 119 11.97 -18.02 17.38
N ALA A 120 12.53 -17.98 16.16
CA ALA A 120 12.42 -19.04 15.18
C ALA A 120 13.22 -20.27 15.62
N GLU A 121 14.45 -20.08 16.13
CA GLU A 121 15.28 -21.14 16.70
C GLU A 121 14.57 -21.83 17.88
N ALA A 122 13.92 -21.06 18.76
CA ALA A 122 13.16 -21.62 19.87
C ALA A 122 11.98 -22.47 19.39
N ARG A 123 11.21 -22.00 18.39
CA ARG A 123 10.11 -22.77 17.78
C ARG A 123 10.60 -24.06 17.12
N LEU A 124 11.72 -23.98 16.39
CA LEU A 124 12.32 -25.14 15.74
C LEU A 124 12.76 -26.18 16.78
N ARG A 125 13.42 -25.76 17.87
CA ARG A 125 13.79 -26.67 18.97
C ARG A 125 12.58 -27.35 19.62
N VAL A 126 11.45 -26.64 19.74
CA VAL A 126 10.20 -27.25 20.25
C VAL A 126 9.66 -28.27 19.26
N GLY A 127 9.63 -27.94 17.96
CA GLY A 127 9.24 -28.86 16.90
C GLY A 127 10.11 -30.12 16.86
N GLU A 128 11.43 -29.97 16.93
CA GLU A 128 12.38 -31.10 16.98
C GLU A 128 12.11 -32.03 18.17
N LYS A 129 11.85 -31.48 19.36
CA LYS A 129 11.50 -32.29 20.55
C LYS A 129 10.18 -33.04 20.35
N SER A 130 9.13 -32.36 19.87
CA SER A 130 7.85 -33.02 19.59
C SER A 130 7.96 -34.12 18.53
N GLY A 131 8.85 -33.94 17.54
CA GLY A 131 9.16 -34.96 16.54
C GLY A 131 9.86 -36.16 17.15
N GLN A 132 10.83 -35.93 18.05
CA GLN A 132 11.48 -37.00 18.82
C GLN A 132 10.45 -37.78 19.66
N ASP A 133 9.62 -37.07 20.43
CA ASP A 133 8.57 -37.68 21.26
C ASP A 133 7.61 -38.53 20.40
N LEU A 134 7.14 -38.02 19.27
CA LEU A 134 6.26 -38.76 18.37
C LEU A 134 6.94 -40.01 17.77
N THR A 135 8.24 -39.94 17.44
CA THR A 135 8.97 -41.12 16.97
C THR A 135 9.14 -42.17 18.08
N GLU A 136 9.34 -41.76 19.32
CA GLU A 136 9.37 -42.65 20.48
C GLU A 136 8.01 -43.32 20.69
N GLU A 137 6.91 -42.55 20.64
CA GLU A 137 5.55 -43.06 20.70
C GLU A 137 5.25 -44.06 19.56
N TYR A 138 5.61 -43.73 18.32
CA TYR A 138 5.45 -44.65 17.19
C TYR A 138 6.23 -45.95 17.40
N ASN A 139 7.46 -45.86 17.91
CA ASN A 139 8.28 -47.03 18.19
C ASN A 139 7.70 -47.90 19.31
N THR A 140 7.16 -47.30 20.36
CA THR A 140 6.48 -48.05 21.44
C THR A 140 5.20 -48.70 20.93
N LEU A 141 4.39 -47.96 20.17
CA LEU A 141 3.17 -48.48 19.56
C LEU A 141 3.44 -49.64 18.59
N LYS A 142 4.47 -49.52 17.75
CA LYS A 142 4.93 -50.59 16.85
C LYS A 142 5.32 -51.84 17.63
N LYS A 143 6.06 -51.70 18.73
CA LYS A 143 6.40 -52.83 19.62
C LYS A 143 5.14 -53.47 20.21
N ASN A 144 4.18 -52.68 20.65
CA ASN A 144 2.91 -53.19 21.19
C ASN A 144 2.11 -53.95 20.14
N TYR A 145 2.01 -53.45 18.91
CA TYR A 145 1.34 -54.15 17.81
C TYR A 145 2.02 -55.49 17.47
N LEU A 146 3.37 -55.54 17.50
CA LEU A 146 4.10 -56.79 17.29
C LEU A 146 3.77 -57.82 18.38
N VAL A 147 3.78 -57.42 19.64
CA VAL A 147 3.41 -58.30 20.76
C VAL A 147 1.95 -58.79 20.64
N LEU A 148 1.03 -57.90 20.24
CA LEU A 148 -0.37 -58.26 20.03
C LEU A 148 -0.55 -59.23 18.86
N ALA A 149 0.20 -59.05 17.77
CA ALA A 149 0.19 -59.96 16.64
C ALA A 149 0.70 -61.36 17.06
N GLU A 150 1.81 -61.43 17.79
CA GLU A 150 2.31 -62.70 18.34
C GLU A 150 1.31 -63.38 19.29
N ALA A 151 0.58 -62.60 20.10
CA ALA A 151 -0.47 -63.13 20.97
C ALA A 151 -1.66 -63.69 20.16
N ARG A 152 -2.10 -62.96 19.12
CA ARG A 152 -3.14 -63.41 18.20
C ARG A 152 -2.74 -64.70 17.49
N ASP A 153 -1.50 -64.79 17.02
CA ASP A 153 -1.01 -65.99 16.32
C ASP A 153 -1.00 -67.21 17.27
N LYS A 154 -0.67 -67.01 18.56
CA LYS A 154 -0.77 -68.06 19.57
C LYS A 154 -2.22 -68.50 19.84
N GLU A 155 -3.16 -67.56 19.94
CA GLU A 155 -4.59 -67.90 20.09
C GLU A 155 -5.14 -68.63 18.87
N LEU A 156 -4.74 -68.23 17.66
CA LEU A 156 -5.11 -68.93 16.43
C LEU A 156 -4.60 -70.37 16.44
N ALA A 157 -3.33 -70.59 16.80
CA ALA A 157 -2.78 -71.93 16.95
C ALA A 157 -3.55 -72.78 17.97
N GLN A 158 -3.90 -72.21 19.13
CA GLN A 158 -4.72 -72.89 20.14
C GLN A 158 -6.14 -73.20 19.63
N SER A 159 -6.77 -72.29 18.89
CA SER A 159 -8.10 -72.54 18.31
C SER A 159 -8.04 -73.61 17.22
N GLU A 160 -6.98 -73.64 16.42
CA GLU A 160 -6.75 -74.69 15.43
C GLU A 160 -6.59 -76.06 16.11
N GLU A 161 -5.78 -76.14 17.18
CA GLU A 161 -5.65 -77.34 18.02
C GLU A 161 -7.00 -77.81 18.57
N LEU A 162 -7.77 -76.90 19.20
CA LEU A 162 -9.09 -77.23 19.74
C LEU A 162 -10.06 -77.69 18.63
N SER A 163 -10.00 -77.07 17.46
CA SER A 163 -10.83 -77.49 16.32
C SER A 163 -10.47 -78.89 15.83
N ALA A 164 -9.18 -79.25 15.84
CA ALA A 164 -8.70 -80.59 15.49
C ALA A 164 -9.15 -81.62 16.54
N GLU A 165 -9.10 -81.28 17.84
CA GLU A 165 -9.61 -82.13 18.91
C GLU A 165 -11.12 -82.37 18.79
N LEU A 166 -11.90 -81.32 18.52
CA LEU A 166 -13.35 -81.43 18.31
C LEU A 166 -13.69 -82.29 17.09
N LEU A 167 -12.93 -82.16 16.00
CA LEU A 167 -13.06 -83.02 14.83
C LEU A 167 -12.74 -84.48 15.16
N ALA A 168 -11.67 -84.74 15.92
CA ALA A 168 -11.32 -86.09 16.36
C ALA A 168 -12.41 -86.70 17.27
N LEU A 169 -12.97 -85.92 18.18
CA LEU A 169 -14.10 -86.34 19.03
C LEU A 169 -15.36 -86.62 18.22
N ALA A 170 -15.70 -85.79 17.23
CA ALA A 170 -16.82 -86.04 16.34
C ALA A 170 -16.62 -87.34 15.53
N GLN A 171 -15.41 -87.56 15.00
CA GLN A 171 -15.07 -88.80 14.30
C GLN A 171 -15.16 -90.03 15.22
N ALA A 172 -14.73 -89.92 16.48
CA ALA A 172 -14.85 -90.96 17.49
C ALA A 172 -16.32 -91.24 17.85
N GLN A 173 -17.13 -90.20 18.00
CA GLN A 173 -18.57 -90.33 18.24
C GLN A 173 -19.26 -91.04 17.07
N ASP A 174 -18.93 -90.69 15.83
CA ASP A 174 -19.47 -91.35 14.65
C ASP A 174 -19.02 -92.82 14.57
N ALA A 175 -17.78 -93.13 14.96
CA ALA A 175 -17.31 -94.52 15.06
C ALA A 175 -18.10 -95.33 16.10
N LEU A 176 -18.36 -94.77 17.28
CA LEU A 176 -19.19 -95.40 18.30
C LEU A 176 -20.64 -95.59 17.83
N ARG A 177 -21.22 -94.62 17.11
CA ARG A 177 -22.55 -94.75 16.51
C ARG A 177 -22.59 -95.89 15.49
N ARG A 178 -21.55 -96.04 14.64
CA ARG A 178 -21.44 -97.17 13.71
C ARG A 178 -21.38 -98.50 14.47
N GLN A 179 -20.57 -98.61 15.52
CA GLN A 179 -20.51 -99.82 16.36
C GLN A 179 -21.86 -100.14 17.04
N LEU A 180 -22.57 -99.13 17.55
CA LEU A 180 -23.87 -99.31 18.18
C LEU A 180 -24.94 -99.75 17.15
N ALA A 181 -24.89 -99.22 15.93
CA ALA A 181 -25.74 -99.65 14.83
C ALA A 181 -25.44 -101.11 14.42
N GLU A 182 -24.16 -101.50 14.36
CA GLU A 182 -23.75 -102.89 14.08
C GLU A 182 -24.23 -103.85 15.19
N GLN A 183 -24.12 -103.49 16.46
CA GLN A 183 -24.66 -104.30 17.57
C GLN A 183 -26.19 -104.38 17.56
N GLN A 184 -26.87 -103.28 17.23
CA GLN A 184 -28.33 -103.32 17.06
C GLN A 184 -28.73 -104.20 15.87
N GLN A 185 -27.96 -104.21 14.80
CA GLN A 185 -28.19 -105.09 13.66
C GLN A 185 -27.99 -106.57 14.05
N SER A 186 -26.96 -106.89 14.84
CA SER A 186 -26.74 -108.26 15.35
C SER A 186 -27.83 -108.71 16.33
N VAL A 187 -28.34 -107.79 17.18
CA VAL A 187 -29.47 -108.06 18.08
C VAL A 187 -30.79 -108.20 17.30
N LYS A 188 -31.00 -107.43 16.22
CA LYS A 188 -32.16 -107.60 15.33
C LYS A 188 -32.13 -108.95 14.62
N THR A 189 -30.96 -109.43 14.19
CA THR A 189 -30.86 -110.78 13.59
C THR A 189 -31.13 -111.92 14.59
N THR A 190 -30.86 -111.73 15.90
CA THR A 190 -31.22 -112.73 16.93
C THR A 190 -32.66 -112.59 17.44
N THR A 191 -33.24 -111.39 17.40
CA THR A 191 -34.62 -111.12 17.87
C THR A 191 -35.69 -111.20 16.78
N GLN A 192 -35.31 -111.22 15.48
CA GLN A 192 -36.25 -111.45 14.36
C GLN A 192 -37.00 -112.78 14.45
N GLY A 193 -36.46 -113.79 15.15
CA GLY A 193 -37.17 -115.04 15.44
C GLY A 193 -38.26 -114.92 16.52
N LEU A 194 -38.19 -113.91 17.38
CA LEU A 194 -39.10 -113.73 18.53
C LEU A 194 -40.14 -112.61 18.31
N HIS A 195 -39.86 -111.63 17.45
CA HIS A 195 -40.74 -110.46 17.24
C HIS A 195 -42.03 -110.77 16.46
N GLY A 196 -42.06 -111.86 15.68
CA GLY A 196 -43.27 -112.28 14.95
C GLY A 196 -44.45 -112.69 15.85
N GLU A 197 -44.18 -113.04 17.12
CA GLU A 197 -45.19 -113.39 18.13
C GLU A 197 -45.68 -112.15 18.91
N LEU A 198 -44.81 -111.17 19.18
CA LEU A 198 -45.17 -109.96 19.93
C LEU A 198 -46.03 -108.97 19.13
N ASP A 199 -45.81 -108.86 17.82
CA ASP A 199 -46.62 -108.00 16.94
C ASP A 199 -48.09 -108.49 16.84
N ARG A 200 -48.32 -109.80 17.01
CA ARG A 200 -49.68 -110.38 17.06
C ARG A 200 -50.42 -110.01 18.35
N VAL A 201 -49.69 -109.87 19.47
CA VAL A 201 -50.25 -109.47 20.76
C VAL A 201 -50.53 -107.96 20.80
N GLN A 202 -49.70 -107.14 20.15
CA GLN A 202 -49.87 -105.69 20.13
C GLN A 202 -51.10 -105.23 19.30
N VAL A 203 -51.50 -106.01 18.29
CA VAL A 203 -52.73 -105.79 17.51
C VAL A 203 -53.99 -106.19 18.31
N LEU A 204 -53.90 -107.15 19.22
CA LEU A 204 -55.02 -107.57 20.09
C LEU A 204 -55.28 -106.56 21.22
N ILE A 205 -54.24 -105.92 21.75
CA ILE A 205 -54.33 -104.92 22.83
C ILE A 205 -54.93 -103.59 22.34
N ARG A 206 -54.79 -103.25 21.05
CA ARG A 206 -55.39 -102.03 20.47
C ARG A 206 -56.91 -102.10 20.26
N ARG A 207 -57.57 -103.26 20.44
CA ARG A 207 -59.02 -103.41 20.28
C ARG A 207 -59.85 -103.37 21.57
N MET A 208 -59.23 -103.32 22.75
CA MET A 208 -59.95 -103.40 24.03
C MET A 208 -59.38 -102.43 25.05
N SER A 209 -59.66 -101.13 24.92
CA SER A 209 -59.68 -100.19 26.05
C SER A 209 -60.16 -98.80 25.58
N CYS A 210 -61.41 -98.48 25.90
CA CYS A 210 -61.85 -97.10 26.11
C CYS A 210 -61.97 -96.87 27.62
N ASN A 211 -61.29 -95.86 28.17
CA ASN A 211 -61.93 -94.88 29.07
C ASN A 211 -61.02 -93.72 29.50
N ARG A 212 -61.54 -92.51 29.22
CA ARG A 212 -61.50 -91.25 30.00
C ARG A 212 -60.16 -90.71 30.52
N VAL A 213 -59.68 -89.61 29.92
CA VAL A 213 -59.07 -88.47 30.66
C VAL A 213 -59.38 -87.14 29.93
N LYS A 214 -59.83 -86.14 30.70
CA LYS A 214 -60.09 -84.76 30.27
C LYS A 214 -58.79 -84.08 29.79
N VAL A 215 -58.83 -83.39 28.64
CA VAL A 215 -57.80 -82.41 28.27
C VAL A 215 -58.40 -81.01 28.35
N ARG A 216 -57.95 -80.26 29.35
CA ARG A 216 -58.17 -78.81 29.45
C ARG A 216 -57.57 -78.13 28.23
N LYS A 217 -58.35 -77.27 27.59
CA LYS A 217 -57.85 -76.30 26.61
C LYS A 217 -57.03 -75.27 27.39
N CYS A 218 -55.70 -75.32 27.25
CA CYS A 218 -54.79 -74.29 27.76
C CYS A 218 -55.01 -72.99 26.97
N ILE A 219 -55.65 -72.03 27.62
CA ILE A 219 -55.49 -70.60 27.31
C ILE A 219 -54.31 -70.16 28.19
N SER A 220 -53.08 -70.24 27.68
CA SER A 220 -51.90 -69.72 28.38
C SER A 220 -50.89 -69.04 27.47
N CYS A 221 -51.21 -68.76 26.21
CA CYS A 221 -50.26 -68.15 25.27
C CYS A 221 -50.52 -66.66 24.98
N ILE A 222 -51.24 -65.93 25.84
CA ILE A 222 -51.53 -64.50 25.63
C ILE A 222 -50.71 -63.56 26.54
N ASN A 223 -50.00 -64.08 27.55
CA ASN A 223 -49.27 -63.22 28.51
C ASN A 223 -47.73 -63.28 28.41
N SER A 224 -47.17 -63.90 27.37
CA SER A 224 -45.71 -63.87 27.12
C SER A 224 -45.28 -62.90 26.01
N GLY A 225 -46.24 -62.21 25.36
CA GLY A 225 -45.94 -61.15 24.37
C GLY A 225 -45.72 -59.78 25.04
N THR A 226 -46.50 -59.48 26.07
CA THR A 226 -46.48 -58.18 26.77
C THR A 226 -45.30 -57.98 27.73
N LEU A 227 -44.70 -59.06 28.24
CA LEU A 227 -43.48 -58.99 29.05
C LEU A 227 -42.19 -58.90 28.21
N MET A 228 -42.23 -59.35 26.95
CA MET A 228 -41.11 -59.21 26.02
C MET A 228 -41.11 -57.82 25.38
N GLU A 229 -42.30 -57.26 25.10
CA GLU A 229 -42.46 -55.88 24.64
C GLU A 229 -42.01 -54.84 25.69
N SER A 230 -42.28 -55.06 26.97
CA SER A 230 -41.86 -54.12 28.03
C SER A 230 -40.35 -54.13 28.32
N PHE A 231 -39.67 -55.26 28.11
CA PHE A 231 -38.20 -55.35 28.20
C PHE A 231 -37.48 -54.91 26.92
N LEU A 232 -38.12 -54.96 25.75
CA LEU A 232 -37.56 -54.48 24.49
C LEU A 232 -37.78 -52.97 24.26
N LEU A 233 -38.89 -52.39 24.73
CA LEU A 233 -39.12 -50.94 24.68
C LEU A 233 -38.35 -50.15 25.76
N GLY A 234 -38.13 -50.72 26.95
CA GLY A 234 -37.42 -50.03 28.04
C GLY A 234 -35.98 -49.64 27.70
N ASN A 235 -35.30 -50.43 26.88
CA ASN A 235 -33.91 -50.17 26.46
C ASN A 235 -33.83 -49.30 25.19
N GLN A 236 -34.96 -49.02 24.52
CA GLN A 236 -34.99 -48.28 23.27
C GLN A 236 -34.63 -46.81 23.46
N ASP A 237 -35.06 -46.22 24.58
CA ASP A 237 -34.72 -44.84 24.93
C ASP A 237 -33.26 -44.74 25.39
N GLU A 238 -32.73 -45.72 26.14
CA GLU A 238 -31.31 -45.76 26.51
C GLU A 238 -30.39 -45.91 25.29
N ILE A 239 -30.78 -46.76 24.32
CA ILE A 239 -30.03 -46.92 23.05
C ILE A 239 -30.09 -45.63 22.22
N LYS A 240 -31.24 -44.94 22.17
CA LYS A 240 -31.37 -43.62 21.54
C LYS A 240 -30.49 -42.59 22.22
N ASP A 241 -30.51 -42.54 23.55
CA ASP A 241 -29.73 -41.58 24.33
C ASP A 241 -28.21 -41.79 24.14
N MET A 242 -27.80 -43.05 24.02
CA MET A 242 -26.41 -43.44 23.73
C MET A 242 -26.01 -43.09 22.30
N LEU A 243 -26.90 -43.29 21.32
CA LEU A 243 -26.70 -42.88 19.93
C LEU A 243 -26.65 -41.36 19.78
N GLU A 244 -27.49 -40.62 20.49
CA GLU A 244 -27.49 -39.15 20.47
C GLU A 244 -26.22 -38.60 21.13
N LYS A 245 -25.76 -39.20 22.24
CA LYS A 245 -24.47 -38.85 22.88
C LYS A 245 -23.28 -39.13 21.94
N MET A 246 -23.32 -40.24 21.22
CA MET A 246 -22.28 -40.61 20.25
C MET A 246 -22.30 -39.66 19.05
N LYS A 247 -23.48 -39.31 18.55
CA LYS A 247 -23.66 -38.35 17.46
C LYS A 247 -23.16 -36.96 17.87
N ASN A 248 -23.55 -36.49 19.06
CA ASN A 248 -23.10 -35.20 19.59
C ASN A 248 -21.58 -35.17 19.79
N SER A 249 -20.96 -36.27 20.25
CA SER A 249 -19.50 -36.33 20.40
C SER A 249 -18.78 -36.33 19.05
N TYR A 250 -19.33 -36.97 18.01
CA TYR A 250 -18.79 -36.90 16.65
C TYR A 250 -18.96 -35.51 16.03
N GLU A 251 -20.13 -34.88 16.17
CA GLU A 251 -20.37 -33.51 15.70
C GLU A 251 -19.41 -32.51 16.38
N GLU A 252 -19.15 -32.69 17.68
CA GLU A 252 -18.23 -31.82 18.42
C GLU A 252 -16.76 -32.06 18.05
N GLN A 253 -16.37 -33.31 17.76
CA GLN A 253 -15.05 -33.62 17.20
C GLN A 253 -14.86 -33.03 15.80
N GLN A 254 -15.88 -33.16 14.95
CA GLN A 254 -15.86 -32.60 13.60
C GLN A 254 -15.75 -31.08 13.62
N LYS A 255 -16.53 -30.41 14.48
CA LYS A 255 -16.46 -28.96 14.64
C LYS A 255 -15.10 -28.49 15.15
N LYS A 256 -14.45 -29.24 16.06
CA LYS A 256 -13.09 -28.95 16.55
C LYS A 256 -12.01 -29.15 15.48
N LEU A 257 -12.21 -30.06 14.53
CA LEU A 257 -11.31 -30.23 13.39
C LEU A 257 -11.51 -29.10 12.37
N GLU A 258 -12.75 -28.77 12.03
CA GLU A 258 -13.07 -27.67 11.12
C GLU A 258 -12.60 -26.30 11.65
N GLU A 259 -12.78 -26.01 12.94
CA GLU A 259 -12.26 -24.77 13.56
C GLU A 259 -10.73 -24.70 13.54
N LYS A 260 -10.04 -25.83 13.71
CA LYS A 260 -8.57 -25.89 13.63
C LYS A 260 -8.08 -25.71 12.21
N ASP A 261 -8.70 -26.39 11.23
CA ASP A 261 -8.33 -26.29 9.82
C ASP A 261 -8.57 -24.86 9.29
N ILE A 262 -9.68 -24.22 9.67
CA ILE A 262 -9.96 -22.83 9.28
C ILE A 262 -8.98 -21.86 9.94
N ALA A 263 -8.68 -22.04 11.24
CA ALA A 263 -7.74 -21.18 11.95
C ALA A 263 -6.31 -21.31 11.40
N GLU A 264 -5.87 -22.54 11.08
CA GLU A 264 -4.55 -22.82 10.51
C GLU A 264 -4.42 -22.24 9.09
N VAL A 265 -5.42 -22.43 8.23
CA VAL A 265 -5.43 -21.85 6.88
C VAL A 265 -5.44 -20.31 6.89
N ILE A 266 -6.15 -19.69 7.83
CA ILE A 266 -6.15 -18.22 7.98
C ILE A 266 -4.79 -17.73 8.48
N VAL A 267 -4.18 -18.40 9.45
CA VAL A 267 -2.86 -18.03 9.97
C VAL A 267 -1.78 -18.20 8.90
N ASP A 268 -1.83 -19.27 8.13
CA ASP A 268 -0.90 -19.56 7.03
C ASP A 268 -1.03 -18.56 5.88
N THR A 269 -2.26 -18.17 5.52
CA THR A 269 -2.50 -17.16 4.49
C THR A 269 -2.06 -15.76 4.94
N ILE A 270 -2.30 -15.39 6.20
CA ILE A 270 -1.83 -14.11 6.75
C ILE A 270 -0.31 -14.07 6.85
N THR A 271 0.33 -15.14 7.32
CA THR A 271 1.80 -15.21 7.40
C THR A 271 2.45 -15.21 6.02
N ALA A 272 1.94 -15.96 5.04
CA ALA A 272 2.42 -15.92 3.67
C ALA A 272 2.27 -14.52 3.04
N LEU A 273 1.14 -13.84 3.29
CA LEU A 273 0.91 -12.47 2.82
C LEU A 273 1.90 -11.48 3.46
N MET A 274 2.12 -11.56 4.78
CA MET A 274 3.10 -10.72 5.49
C MET A 274 4.52 -10.93 4.96
N CYS A 275 4.94 -12.18 4.73
CA CYS A 275 6.24 -12.51 4.14
C CYS A 275 6.39 -11.98 2.71
N SER A 276 5.33 -12.08 1.90
CA SER A 276 5.36 -11.52 0.55
C SER A 276 5.45 -9.98 0.56
N GLN A 277 4.78 -9.34 1.53
CA GLN A 277 4.81 -7.89 1.68
C GLN A 277 6.16 -7.37 2.18
N SER A 278 6.83 -8.09 3.09
CA SER A 278 8.20 -7.75 3.51
C SER A 278 9.18 -7.89 2.34
N GLN A 279 9.03 -8.94 1.53
CA GLN A 279 9.91 -9.16 0.37
C GLN A 279 9.73 -8.06 -0.70
N VAL A 280 8.52 -7.57 -0.93
CA VAL A 280 8.28 -6.43 -1.84
C VAL A 280 8.99 -5.17 -1.32
N LYS A 281 8.88 -4.86 -0.02
CA LYS A 281 9.55 -3.70 0.59
C LYS A 281 11.08 -3.79 0.45
N GLU A 282 11.66 -4.96 0.73
CA GLU A 282 13.10 -5.18 0.59
C GLU A 282 13.56 -4.96 -0.86
N VAL A 283 12.81 -5.47 -1.84
CA VAL A 283 13.12 -5.25 -3.26
C VAL A 283 12.97 -3.78 -3.66
N GLU A 284 11.99 -3.05 -3.11
CA GLU A 284 11.82 -1.61 -3.33
C GLU A 284 12.98 -0.79 -2.76
N GLU A 285 13.47 -1.13 -1.56
CA GLU A 285 14.65 -0.51 -0.95
C GLU A 285 15.92 -0.80 -1.75
N GLN A 286 16.13 -2.04 -2.18
CA GLN A 286 17.24 -2.41 -3.05
C GLN A 286 17.19 -1.66 -4.39
N ASN A 287 16.01 -1.53 -5.00
CA ASN A 287 15.82 -0.78 -6.23
C ASN A 287 16.15 0.71 -6.04
N SER A 288 15.74 1.29 -4.92
CA SER A 288 16.06 2.67 -4.55
C SER A 288 17.57 2.88 -4.37
N LYS A 289 18.26 1.94 -3.71
CA LYS A 289 19.72 1.96 -3.51
C LYS A 289 20.47 1.83 -4.84
N LEU A 290 20.06 0.91 -5.71
CA LEU A 290 20.63 0.77 -7.05
C LEU A 290 20.40 2.03 -7.89
N GLN A 291 19.22 2.64 -7.78
CA GLN A 291 18.91 3.88 -8.49
C GLN A 291 19.80 5.04 -8.02
N LEU A 292 20.13 5.12 -6.72
CA LEU A 292 21.07 6.10 -6.19
C LEU A 292 22.49 5.86 -6.72
N GLN A 293 22.98 4.62 -6.68
CA GLN A 293 24.30 4.26 -7.21
C GLN A 293 24.44 4.63 -8.70
N VAL A 294 23.38 4.41 -9.49
CA VAL A 294 23.36 4.81 -10.91
C VAL A 294 23.41 6.33 -11.07
N LYS A 295 22.79 7.11 -10.18
CA LYS A 295 22.88 8.58 -10.21
C LYS A 295 24.30 9.05 -9.87
N GLU A 296 24.89 8.52 -8.81
CA GLU A 296 26.26 8.86 -8.37
C GLU A 296 27.28 8.52 -9.46
N LEU A 297 27.22 7.33 -10.04
CA LEU A 297 28.07 6.95 -11.17
C LEU A 297 27.89 7.90 -12.36
N ASN A 298 26.66 8.27 -12.71
CA ASN A 298 26.41 9.23 -13.79
C ASN A 298 26.98 10.63 -13.49
N GLU A 299 26.90 11.09 -12.24
CA GLU A 299 27.49 12.36 -11.82
C GLU A 299 29.01 12.31 -11.89
N GLU A 300 29.64 11.22 -11.45
CA GLU A 300 31.08 11.00 -11.62
C GLU A 300 31.49 11.00 -13.10
N TYR A 301 30.75 10.28 -13.95
CA TYR A 301 31.03 10.26 -15.39
C TYR A 301 30.89 11.66 -16.01
N ARG A 302 29.87 12.43 -15.61
CA ARG A 302 29.71 13.82 -16.07
C ARG A 302 30.85 14.70 -15.59
N ALA A 303 31.28 14.59 -14.33
CA ALA A 303 32.39 15.37 -13.80
C ALA A 303 33.70 15.06 -14.56
N ARG A 304 34.01 13.77 -14.78
CA ARG A 304 35.19 13.35 -15.56
C ARG A 304 35.12 13.85 -17.00
N LEU A 305 33.96 13.77 -17.65
CA LEU A 305 33.75 14.31 -19.00
C LEU A 305 33.97 15.82 -19.07
N VAL A 306 33.50 16.59 -18.07
CA VAL A 306 33.71 18.04 -18.00
C VAL A 306 35.20 18.36 -17.88
N CYS A 307 35.94 17.66 -17.01
CA CYS A 307 37.39 17.81 -16.90
C CYS A 307 38.09 17.50 -18.22
N TYR A 308 37.75 16.40 -18.89
CA TYR A 308 38.34 16.06 -20.20
C TYR A 308 38.03 17.10 -21.28
N ILE A 309 36.81 17.67 -21.30
CA ILE A 309 36.45 18.74 -22.24
C ILE A 309 37.26 20.01 -21.95
N GLN A 310 37.46 20.36 -20.68
CA GLN A 310 38.31 21.49 -20.28
C GLN A 310 39.78 21.27 -20.67
N ASP A 311 40.32 20.08 -20.44
CA ASP A 311 41.70 19.73 -20.82
C ASP A 311 41.92 19.77 -22.33
N ILE A 312 40.93 19.32 -23.13
CA ILE A 312 40.98 19.39 -24.59
C ILE A 312 40.84 20.84 -25.07
N ALA A 313 40.01 21.67 -24.44
CA ALA A 313 39.86 23.07 -24.79
C ALA A 313 41.13 23.90 -24.53
N VAL A 314 41.91 23.56 -23.49
CA VAL A 314 43.19 24.20 -23.16
C VAL A 314 44.30 23.78 -24.14
N ASN A 315 44.26 22.54 -24.63
CA ASN A 315 45.34 21.95 -25.45
C ASN A 315 45.07 21.91 -26.98
N GLY A 316 43.84 22.13 -27.43
CA GLY A 316 43.43 21.95 -28.83
C GLY A 316 43.60 23.17 -29.73
N LYS A 317 44.79 23.37 -30.31
CA LYS A 317 45.07 24.41 -31.34
C LYS A 317 45.19 23.87 -32.78
N THR A 318 44.58 22.75 -33.13
CA THR A 318 44.63 22.18 -34.51
C THR A 318 43.23 21.98 -35.13
N PRO A 319 42.90 22.64 -36.26
CA PRO A 319 41.54 22.65 -36.83
C PRO A 319 41.10 21.33 -37.51
N SER A 320 42.03 20.40 -37.80
CA SER A 320 41.73 19.12 -38.47
C SER A 320 41.21 18.04 -37.51
N GLU A 321 41.76 17.95 -36.29
CA GLU A 321 41.32 17.01 -35.25
C GLU A 321 39.98 17.42 -34.63
N GLY A 322 39.73 18.73 -34.49
CA GLY A 322 38.45 19.24 -33.96
C GLY A 322 37.24 18.84 -34.81
N THR A 323 37.40 18.65 -36.12
CA THR A 323 36.30 18.21 -37.00
C THR A 323 35.99 16.72 -36.84
N LYS A 324 37.00 15.87 -36.64
CA LYS A 324 36.81 14.44 -36.33
C LYS A 324 36.23 14.24 -34.92
N MET A 325 36.69 15.01 -33.94
CA MET A 325 36.15 15.00 -32.58
C MET A 325 34.69 15.45 -32.56
N ARG A 326 34.35 16.53 -33.29
CA ARG A 326 32.96 16.98 -33.43
C ARG A 326 32.07 15.89 -34.02
N ALA A 327 32.49 15.23 -35.11
CA ALA A 327 31.72 14.14 -35.69
C ALA A 327 31.52 12.96 -34.72
N PHE A 328 32.54 12.63 -33.92
CA PHE A 328 32.44 11.59 -32.89
C PHE A 328 31.47 11.97 -31.76
N VAL A 329 31.54 13.21 -31.26
CA VAL A 329 30.61 13.73 -30.24
C VAL A 329 29.18 13.79 -30.79
N GLU A 330 29.00 14.21 -32.03
CA GLU A 330 27.69 14.22 -32.70
C GLU A 330 27.11 12.80 -32.80
N SER A 331 27.94 11.80 -33.18
CA SER A 331 27.55 10.39 -33.20
C SER A 331 27.16 9.89 -31.81
N MET A 332 27.97 10.18 -30.79
CA MET A 332 27.68 9.76 -29.40
C MET A 332 26.40 10.38 -28.88
N LEU A 333 26.18 11.68 -29.13
CA LEU A 333 24.94 12.36 -28.76
C LEU A 333 23.73 11.78 -29.49
N GLN A 334 23.90 11.38 -30.75
CA GLN A 334 22.85 10.71 -31.51
C GLN A 334 22.55 9.32 -30.97
N ASP A 335 23.57 8.55 -30.58
CA ASP A 335 23.41 7.23 -29.96
C ASP A 335 22.71 7.34 -28.60
N VAL A 336 23.08 8.33 -27.78
CA VAL A 336 22.42 8.62 -26.50
C VAL A 336 20.96 9.00 -26.72
N ARG A 337 20.66 9.91 -27.66
CA ARG A 337 19.29 10.30 -28.01
C ARG A 337 18.47 9.09 -28.50
N SER A 338 19.06 8.23 -29.32
CA SER A 338 18.38 7.04 -29.85
C SER A 338 18.10 6.00 -28.75
N SER A 339 19.06 5.77 -27.85
CA SER A 339 18.89 4.90 -26.67
C SER A 339 17.79 5.40 -25.73
N TYR A 340 17.75 6.70 -25.44
CA TYR A 340 16.66 7.28 -24.64
C TYR A 340 15.31 7.16 -25.33
N ARG A 341 15.22 7.38 -26.65
CA ARG A 341 13.97 7.17 -27.40
C ARG A 341 13.49 5.72 -27.34
N VAL A 342 14.38 4.75 -27.50
CA VAL A 342 14.03 3.31 -27.39
C VAL A 342 13.54 2.99 -25.99
N ARG A 343 14.22 3.47 -24.95
CA ARG A 343 13.81 3.27 -23.56
C ARG A 343 12.46 3.94 -23.26
N GLU A 344 12.26 5.16 -23.74
CA GLU A 344 10.98 5.88 -23.62
C GLU A 344 9.85 5.12 -24.31
N GLU A 345 10.09 4.59 -25.51
CA GLU A 345 9.12 3.78 -26.25
C GLU A 345 8.81 2.46 -25.52
N GLN A 346 9.81 1.80 -24.94
CA GLN A 346 9.62 0.61 -24.10
C GLN A 346 8.75 0.93 -22.86
N LEU A 347 9.05 2.01 -22.15
CA LEU A 347 8.26 2.44 -20.99
C LEU A 347 6.84 2.83 -21.38
N ALA A 348 6.67 3.57 -22.48
CA ALA A 348 5.36 3.93 -23.01
C ALA A 348 4.56 2.69 -23.43
N SER A 349 5.20 1.71 -24.06
CA SER A 349 4.58 0.43 -24.44
C SER A 349 4.17 -0.38 -23.20
N ALA A 350 5.05 -0.47 -22.20
CA ALA A 350 4.77 -1.12 -20.93
C ALA A 350 3.58 -0.45 -20.21
N ALA A 351 3.58 0.89 -20.08
CA ALA A 351 2.49 1.66 -19.49
C ALA A 351 1.16 1.43 -20.23
N ARG A 352 1.17 1.45 -21.58
CA ARG A 352 -0.02 1.12 -22.39
C ARG A 352 -0.49 -0.33 -22.14
N SER A 353 0.43 -1.28 -21.98
CA SER A 353 0.10 -2.68 -21.69
C SER A 353 -0.52 -2.85 -20.29
N PHE A 354 -0.01 -2.14 -19.28
CA PHE A 354 -0.57 -2.12 -17.92
C PHE A 354 -1.96 -1.50 -17.93
N LYS A 355 -2.14 -0.35 -18.59
CA LYS A 355 -3.45 0.29 -18.76
C LYS A 355 -4.46 -0.66 -19.42
N LYS A 356 -4.07 -1.38 -20.48
CA LYS A 356 -4.94 -2.37 -21.13
C LYS A 356 -5.30 -3.53 -20.20
N ARG A 357 -4.34 -4.06 -19.43
CA ARG A 357 -4.59 -5.13 -18.45
C ARG A 357 -5.52 -4.66 -17.34
N LEU A 358 -5.29 -3.46 -16.79
CA LEU A 358 -6.15 -2.84 -15.79
C LEU A 358 -7.58 -2.71 -16.32
N GLN A 359 -7.77 -2.14 -17.51
CA GLN A 359 -9.08 -2.05 -18.14
C GLN A 359 -9.77 -3.41 -18.33
N LYS A 360 -9.01 -4.48 -18.66
CA LYS A 360 -9.58 -5.84 -18.76
C LYS A 360 -10.05 -6.35 -17.39
N ILE A 361 -9.24 -6.18 -16.35
CA ILE A 361 -9.57 -6.57 -14.97
C ILE A 361 -10.79 -5.80 -14.47
N THR A 362 -10.81 -4.48 -14.66
CA THR A 362 -11.94 -3.62 -14.30
C THR A 362 -13.22 -4.06 -15.00
N LYS A 363 -13.18 -4.38 -16.31
CA LYS A 363 -14.34 -4.90 -17.03
C LYS A 363 -14.83 -6.25 -16.49
N SER A 364 -13.92 -7.20 -16.22
CA SER A 364 -14.30 -8.49 -15.64
C SER A 364 -14.90 -8.34 -14.24
N HIS A 365 -14.37 -7.42 -13.43
CA HIS A 365 -14.92 -7.14 -12.11
C HIS A 365 -16.32 -6.54 -12.18
N HIS A 366 -16.56 -5.57 -13.08
CA HIS A 366 -17.90 -5.02 -13.29
C HIS A 366 -18.88 -6.11 -13.72
N ALA A 367 -18.49 -6.99 -14.66
CA ALA A 367 -19.32 -8.11 -15.08
C ALA A 367 -19.63 -9.07 -13.93
N LEU A 368 -18.64 -9.39 -13.09
CA LEU A 368 -18.81 -10.24 -11.93
C LEU A 368 -19.72 -9.61 -10.87
N LEU A 369 -19.57 -8.31 -10.60
CA LEU A 369 -20.45 -7.57 -9.70
C LEU A 369 -21.91 -7.57 -10.17
N ILE A 370 -22.13 -7.41 -11.48
CA ILE A 370 -23.48 -7.50 -12.06
C ILE A 370 -24.05 -8.90 -11.86
N ALA A 371 -23.28 -9.95 -12.14
CA ALA A 371 -23.72 -11.33 -11.93
C ALA A 371 -24.02 -11.61 -10.45
N TYR A 372 -23.13 -11.17 -9.55
CA TYR A 372 -23.30 -11.28 -8.09
C TYR A 372 -24.57 -10.57 -7.62
N ARG A 373 -24.81 -9.34 -8.10
CA ARG A 373 -26.03 -8.57 -7.81
C ARG A 373 -27.29 -9.34 -8.19
N VAL A 374 -27.35 -9.84 -9.43
CA VAL A 374 -28.51 -10.56 -9.94
C VAL A 374 -28.75 -11.82 -9.13
N GLN A 375 -27.68 -12.57 -8.81
CA GLN A 375 -27.78 -13.75 -7.96
C GLN A 375 -28.31 -13.38 -6.57
N ARG A 376 -27.73 -12.36 -5.92
CA ARG A 376 -28.13 -11.92 -4.58
C ARG A 376 -29.59 -11.44 -4.54
N GLU A 377 -30.03 -10.70 -5.54
CA GLU A 377 -31.43 -10.26 -5.65
C GLU A 377 -32.40 -11.45 -5.84
N GLN A 378 -32.01 -12.50 -6.59
CA GLN A 378 -32.80 -13.73 -6.71
C GLN A 378 -32.92 -14.50 -5.40
N MET A 379 -31.86 -14.51 -4.59
CA MET A 379 -31.84 -15.14 -3.27
C MET A 379 -32.72 -14.40 -2.27
N LEU A 380 -32.61 -13.06 -2.23
CA LEU A 380 -33.45 -12.20 -1.40
C LEU A 380 -34.94 -12.29 -1.78
N ALA A 381 -35.25 -12.49 -3.07
CA ALA A 381 -36.62 -12.67 -3.54
C ALA A 381 -37.23 -14.04 -3.13
N LYS A 382 -36.42 -15.02 -2.72
CA LYS A 382 -36.85 -16.37 -2.31
C LYS A 382 -36.36 -16.72 -0.89
N PRO A 383 -36.91 -16.06 0.15
CA PRO A 383 -36.46 -16.23 1.54
C PRO A 383 -36.69 -17.64 2.11
N GLU A 384 -37.53 -18.47 1.49
CA GLU A 384 -37.80 -19.86 1.89
C GLU A 384 -36.58 -20.79 1.73
N SER A 385 -35.57 -20.37 0.98
CA SER A 385 -34.42 -21.21 0.61
C SER A 385 -33.40 -21.37 1.75
N GLY A 386 -33.48 -20.57 2.83
CA GLY A 386 -32.55 -20.62 3.98
C GLY A 386 -31.08 -20.32 3.66
N LEU A 387 -30.79 -19.85 2.45
CA LEU A 387 -29.44 -19.59 1.95
C LEU A 387 -29.06 -18.13 2.18
N ASP A 388 -27.85 -17.91 2.70
CA ASP A 388 -27.31 -16.58 2.96
C ASP A 388 -27.01 -15.83 1.63
N PRO A 389 -27.63 -14.66 1.38
CA PRO A 389 -27.34 -13.83 0.21
C PRO A 389 -25.92 -13.22 0.19
N GLY A 390 -25.20 -13.23 1.31
CA GLY A 390 -23.83 -12.72 1.42
C GLY A 390 -23.72 -11.18 1.45
N PRO A 391 -22.48 -10.65 1.50
CA PRO A 391 -22.22 -9.25 1.78
C PRO A 391 -22.71 -8.29 0.68
N PRO A 392 -23.16 -7.08 1.03
CA PRO A 392 -23.58 -6.08 0.03
C PRO A 392 -22.47 -5.70 -0.97
N GLU A 393 -22.87 -5.32 -2.18
CA GLU A 393 -21.96 -4.91 -3.27
C GLU A 393 -21.01 -3.75 -2.89
N ALA A 394 -21.41 -2.91 -1.93
CA ALA A 394 -20.61 -1.79 -1.43
C ALA A 394 -19.26 -2.23 -0.84
N HIS A 395 -19.13 -3.49 -0.39
CA HIS A 395 -17.90 -4.04 0.16
C HIS A 395 -16.84 -4.37 -0.91
N PHE A 396 -17.22 -4.38 -2.20
CA PHE A 396 -16.31 -4.71 -3.29
C PHE A 396 -15.92 -3.44 -4.07
N SER A 397 -14.74 -2.89 -3.76
CA SER A 397 -14.14 -1.76 -4.49
C SER A 397 -12.70 -2.09 -4.91
N LEU A 398 -12.41 -2.00 -6.21
CA LEU A 398 -11.07 -2.27 -6.76
C LEU A 398 -10.20 -1.02 -6.94
N GLU A 399 -10.79 0.14 -7.19
CA GLU A 399 -10.04 1.37 -7.50
C GLU A 399 -9.87 2.24 -6.25
N PRO A 400 -8.66 2.80 -5.99
CA PRO A 400 -8.47 3.89 -5.04
C PRO A 400 -9.41 5.03 -5.38
N THR A 401 -10.12 5.55 -4.37
CA THR A 401 -11.19 6.57 -4.51
C THR A 401 -10.76 7.81 -5.31
N GLU A 402 -9.45 8.08 -5.39
CA GLU A 402 -8.85 9.25 -6.04
C GLU A 402 -8.84 9.19 -7.57
N LEU A 403 -8.83 7.99 -8.17
CA LEU A 403 -8.75 7.80 -9.64
C LEU A 403 -10.10 7.52 -10.30
N ARG A 404 -11.18 7.48 -9.52
CA ARG A 404 -12.54 7.21 -10.02
C ARG A 404 -13.18 8.44 -10.62
N ASP A 405 -13.86 8.23 -11.74
CA ASP A 405 -14.79 9.19 -12.34
C ASP A 405 -15.90 9.55 -11.34
N GLU A 406 -16.43 10.78 -11.41
CA GLU A 406 -17.47 11.28 -10.51
C GLU A 406 -18.71 10.37 -10.50
N THR A 407 -19.07 9.84 -11.66
CA THR A 407 -20.17 8.88 -11.84
C THR A 407 -19.94 7.57 -11.09
N GLU A 408 -18.70 7.07 -11.03
CA GLU A 408 -18.38 5.86 -10.27
C GLU A 408 -18.40 6.10 -8.77
N LYS A 409 -18.02 7.30 -8.33
CA LYS A 409 -18.10 7.72 -6.91
C LYS A 409 -19.54 7.81 -6.44
N GLU A 410 -20.40 8.46 -7.23
CA GLU A 410 -21.85 8.51 -6.96
C GLU A 410 -22.47 7.12 -6.92
N LEU A 411 -22.11 6.27 -7.88
CA LEU A 411 -22.61 4.90 -7.94
C LEU A 411 -22.15 4.07 -6.72
N GLN A 412 -20.93 4.31 -6.22
CA GLN A 412 -20.45 3.69 -4.98
C GLN A 412 -21.22 4.19 -3.74
N HIS A 413 -21.52 5.49 -3.66
CA HIS A 413 -22.36 6.03 -2.59
C HIS A 413 -23.77 5.44 -2.61
N LEU A 414 -24.38 5.31 -3.79
CA LEU A 414 -25.70 4.67 -3.94
C LEU A 414 -25.67 3.20 -3.51
N ARG A 415 -24.57 2.46 -3.77
CA ARG A 415 -24.40 1.09 -3.27
C ARG A 415 -24.33 1.05 -1.74
N GLN A 416 -23.63 2.00 -1.11
CA GLN A 416 -23.53 2.09 0.35
C GLN A 416 -24.88 2.43 0.99
N ASP A 417 -25.62 3.39 0.42
CA ASP A 417 -26.96 3.73 0.90
C ASP A 417 -27.96 2.57 0.71
N LYS A 418 -27.90 1.87 -0.42
CA LYS A 418 -28.68 0.62 -0.64
C LYS A 418 -28.37 -0.41 0.45
N ALA A 419 -27.08 -0.66 0.74
CA ALA A 419 -26.68 -1.60 1.78
C ALA A 419 -27.21 -1.19 3.18
N ARG A 420 -27.19 0.11 3.50
CA ARG A 420 -27.73 0.64 4.75
C ARG A 420 -29.24 0.40 4.86
N LEU A 421 -29.99 0.67 3.79
CA LEU A 421 -31.44 0.49 3.75
C LEU A 421 -31.83 -0.99 3.81
N GLU A 422 -31.08 -1.88 3.14
CA GLU A 422 -31.27 -3.33 3.24
C GLU A 422 -31.11 -3.82 4.68
N GLY A 423 -30.06 -3.37 5.39
CA GLY A 423 -29.85 -3.74 6.80
C GLY A 423 -30.98 -3.25 7.72
N GLN A 424 -31.49 -2.04 7.48
CA GLN A 424 -32.65 -1.51 8.22
C GLN A 424 -33.93 -2.32 7.96
N LEU A 425 -34.15 -2.78 6.73
CA LEU A 425 -35.31 -3.57 6.33
C LEU A 425 -35.28 -4.95 6.99
N LEU A 426 -34.13 -5.63 7.00
CA LEU A 426 -33.97 -6.91 7.69
C LEU A 426 -34.22 -6.77 9.20
N ALA A 427 -33.66 -5.75 9.84
CA ALA A 427 -33.90 -5.47 11.25
C ALA A 427 -35.38 -5.20 11.56
N ALA A 428 -36.10 -4.48 10.68
CA ALA A 428 -37.53 -4.24 10.84
C ALA A 428 -38.38 -5.51 10.66
N GLN A 429 -38.02 -6.39 9.73
CA GLN A 429 -38.68 -7.69 9.54
C GLN A 429 -38.50 -8.61 10.75
N GLU A 430 -37.30 -8.65 11.35
CA GLU A 430 -37.05 -9.38 12.59
C GLU A 430 -37.87 -8.82 13.78
N GLN A 431 -38.08 -7.50 13.82
CA GLN A 431 -38.95 -6.89 14.83
C GLN A 431 -40.44 -7.18 14.60
N GLN A 432 -40.91 -7.28 13.35
CA GLN A 432 -42.28 -7.74 13.06
C GLN A 432 -42.51 -9.19 13.46
N HIS A 433 -41.52 -10.09 13.24
CA HIS A 433 -41.62 -11.47 13.68
C HIS A 433 -41.65 -11.62 15.21
N LYS A 434 -41.02 -10.71 15.95
CA LYS A 434 -41.13 -10.63 17.42
C LYS A 434 -42.43 -9.97 17.91
N GLY A 435 -43.04 -9.09 17.10
CA GLY A 435 -44.30 -8.40 17.41
C GLY A 435 -45.58 -9.24 17.21
N LEU A 436 -45.53 -10.32 16.43
CA LEU A 436 -46.68 -11.18 16.14
C LEU A 436 -47.14 -12.07 17.32
N LEU A 437 -46.47 -12.00 18.47
CA LEU A 437 -46.91 -12.65 19.72
C LEU A 437 -47.70 -11.72 20.64
N GLN A 438 -47.94 -10.45 20.27
CA GLN A 438 -48.59 -9.46 21.13
C GLN A 438 -49.76 -8.76 20.41
N GLU A 439 -50.67 -9.56 19.85
CA GLU A 439 -51.90 -9.09 19.22
C GLU A 439 -53.07 -9.12 20.21
N GLN A 440 -52.95 -8.39 21.33
CA GLN A 440 -54.07 -8.25 22.28
C GLN A 440 -54.02 -7.05 23.23
N THR A 441 -53.52 -5.89 22.79
CA THR A 441 -53.75 -4.61 23.49
C THR A 441 -53.63 -3.43 22.50
N CYS A 442 -54.62 -3.19 21.63
CA CYS A 442 -54.62 -1.97 20.81
C CYS A 442 -56.03 -1.52 20.44
N GLU A 443 -56.80 -1.07 21.43
CA GLU A 443 -57.92 -0.14 21.18
C GLU A 443 -57.62 1.26 21.73
N ASP A 444 -56.90 1.36 22.87
CA ASP A 444 -56.65 2.65 23.54
C ASP A 444 -55.59 3.54 22.86
N SER A 445 -54.77 3.01 21.96
CA SER A 445 -53.66 3.76 21.32
C SER A 445 -54.03 4.39 19.97
N TRP A 446 -55.18 4.01 19.41
CA TRP A 446 -55.67 4.51 18.12
C TRP A 446 -56.04 6.01 18.08
N PRO A 447 -56.57 6.66 19.14
CA PRO A 447 -56.77 8.11 19.13
C PRO A 447 -55.44 8.89 19.12
N ASP A 448 -54.39 8.40 19.79
CA ASP A 448 -53.08 9.06 19.82
C ASP A 448 -52.34 8.97 18.48
N ILE A 449 -52.39 7.80 17.82
CA ILE A 449 -51.82 7.64 16.47
C ILE A 449 -52.50 8.60 15.47
N ARG A 450 -53.83 8.75 15.55
CA ARG A 450 -54.56 9.70 14.71
C ARG A 450 -54.24 11.16 15.02
N LYS A 451 -53.96 11.49 16.29
CA LYS A 451 -53.51 12.83 16.70
C LYS A 451 -52.11 13.12 16.14
N GLN A 452 -51.17 12.18 16.27
CA GLN A 452 -49.81 12.30 15.73
C GLN A 452 -49.82 12.44 14.20
N LEU A 453 -50.64 11.65 13.50
CA LEU A 453 -50.78 11.75 12.03
C LEU A 453 -51.34 13.12 11.60
N LYS A 454 -52.31 13.67 12.33
CA LYS A 454 -52.81 15.04 12.07
C LYS A 454 -51.73 16.09 12.30
N GLU A 455 -50.97 15.96 13.38
CA GLU A 455 -49.92 16.91 13.74
C GLU A 455 -48.75 16.90 12.73
N ILE A 456 -48.37 15.72 12.23
CA ILE A 456 -47.41 15.56 11.12
C ILE A 456 -47.95 16.15 9.82
N THR A 457 -49.23 15.94 9.54
CA THR A 457 -49.86 16.50 8.33
C THR A 457 -49.87 18.03 8.41
N ASP A 458 -50.24 18.59 9.56
CA ASP A 458 -50.29 20.03 9.79
C ASP A 458 -48.89 20.67 9.80
N SER A 459 -47.87 19.99 10.35
CA SER A 459 -46.49 20.47 10.30
C SER A 459 -45.94 20.46 8.88
N THR A 460 -46.17 19.37 8.13
CA THR A 460 -45.74 19.24 6.73
C THR A 460 -46.43 20.29 5.85
N LEU A 461 -47.71 20.57 6.09
CA LEU A 461 -48.44 21.63 5.38
C LEU A 461 -47.89 23.02 5.72
N LYS A 462 -47.53 23.30 6.98
CA LYS A 462 -46.89 24.56 7.38
C LYS A 462 -45.49 24.73 6.78
N GLU A 463 -44.69 23.67 6.75
CA GLU A 463 -43.38 23.71 6.10
C GLU A 463 -43.51 23.92 4.60
N ARG A 464 -44.47 23.25 3.96
CA ARG A 464 -44.77 23.44 2.54
C ARG A 464 -45.20 24.87 2.24
N THR A 465 -46.07 25.48 3.05
CA THR A 465 -46.48 26.88 2.84
C THR A 465 -45.32 27.84 3.05
N LEU A 466 -44.46 27.61 4.04
CA LEU A 466 -43.27 28.43 4.29
C LEU A 466 -42.23 28.31 3.17
N LEU A 467 -42.04 27.12 2.62
CA LEU A 467 -41.17 26.92 1.45
C LEU A 467 -41.73 27.61 0.21
N ILE A 468 -43.05 27.54 -0.02
CA ILE A 468 -43.71 28.23 -1.14
C ILE A 468 -43.56 29.75 -1.00
N THR A 469 -43.77 30.32 0.19
CA THR A 469 -43.60 31.77 0.38
C THR A 469 -42.14 32.20 0.19
N ARG A 470 -41.18 31.42 0.69
CA ARG A 470 -39.76 31.70 0.47
C ARG A 470 -39.37 31.61 -1.00
N ALA A 471 -39.89 30.62 -1.73
CA ALA A 471 -39.67 30.48 -3.16
C ALA A 471 -40.24 31.68 -3.94
N ALA A 472 -41.46 32.11 -3.62
CA ALA A 472 -42.08 33.28 -4.25
C ALA A 472 -41.29 34.58 -3.99
N VAL A 473 -40.74 34.76 -2.79
CA VAL A 473 -39.86 35.91 -2.48
C VAL A 473 -38.55 35.85 -3.29
N ALA A 474 -37.95 34.66 -3.40
CA ALA A 474 -36.74 34.49 -4.21
C ALA A 474 -37.00 34.77 -5.70
N GLU A 475 -38.14 34.30 -6.24
CA GLU A 475 -38.56 34.60 -7.61
C GLU A 475 -38.74 36.12 -7.83
N ALA A 476 -39.35 36.83 -6.87
CA ALA A 476 -39.49 38.29 -6.94
C ALA A 476 -38.13 39.01 -6.94
N GLN A 477 -37.16 38.57 -6.11
CA GLN A 477 -35.80 39.13 -6.10
C GLN A 477 -35.07 38.90 -7.42
N VAL A 478 -35.25 37.73 -8.04
CA VAL A 478 -34.67 37.46 -9.36
C VAL A 478 -35.28 38.39 -10.42
N LEU A 479 -36.59 38.63 -10.38
CA LEU A 479 -37.24 39.59 -11.28
C LEU A 479 -36.74 41.02 -11.06
N GLU A 480 -36.53 41.45 -9.82
CA GLU A 480 -35.94 42.77 -9.51
C GLU A 480 -34.51 42.89 -10.04
N LEU A 481 -33.68 41.86 -9.88
CA LEU A 481 -32.31 41.84 -10.41
C LEU A 481 -32.31 41.84 -11.94
N GLN A 482 -33.25 41.11 -12.57
CA GLN A 482 -33.41 41.08 -14.01
C GLN A 482 -33.84 42.46 -14.54
N ASP A 483 -34.81 43.12 -13.89
CA ASP A 483 -35.21 44.49 -14.23
C ASP A 483 -34.06 45.49 -14.04
N TYR A 484 -33.26 45.33 -12.98
CA TYR A 484 -32.06 46.14 -12.77
C TYR A 484 -31.05 45.96 -13.90
N ILE A 485 -30.79 44.71 -14.31
CA ILE A 485 -29.93 44.40 -15.44
C ILE A 485 -30.48 45.06 -16.71
N ASP A 486 -31.73 44.83 -17.05
CA ASP A 486 -32.32 45.33 -18.29
C ASP A 486 -32.35 46.87 -18.34
N ASN A 487 -32.66 47.52 -17.22
CA ASN A 487 -32.70 48.98 -17.13
C ASN A 487 -31.30 49.62 -17.06
N HIS A 488 -30.38 49.09 -16.28
CA HIS A 488 -29.08 49.72 -16.05
C HIS A 488 -28.01 49.27 -17.06
N LEU A 489 -27.90 47.98 -17.37
CA LEU A 489 -26.96 47.54 -18.42
C LEU A 489 -27.39 48.03 -19.80
N GLY A 490 -28.69 48.12 -20.07
CA GLY A 490 -29.21 48.75 -21.29
C GLY A 490 -28.74 50.21 -21.42
N ARG A 491 -28.91 51.01 -20.36
CA ARG A 491 -28.43 52.41 -20.31
C ARG A 491 -26.91 52.50 -20.42
N TYR A 492 -26.15 51.67 -19.70
CA TYR A 492 -24.69 51.69 -19.79
C TYR A 492 -24.19 51.30 -21.18
N LYS A 493 -24.82 50.32 -21.84
CA LYS A 493 -24.50 49.99 -23.24
C LYS A 493 -24.76 51.18 -24.16
N GLN A 494 -25.91 51.85 -24.01
CA GLN A 494 -26.22 53.03 -24.79
C GLN A 494 -25.21 54.17 -24.53
N GLU A 495 -24.87 54.44 -23.28
CA GLU A 495 -23.88 55.45 -22.90
C GLU A 495 -22.49 55.11 -23.44
N ILE A 496 -22.04 53.85 -23.35
CA ILE A 496 -20.79 53.39 -23.96
C ILE A 496 -20.81 53.61 -25.47
N THR A 497 -21.93 53.30 -26.16
CA THR A 497 -22.03 53.58 -27.61
C THR A 497 -22.10 55.07 -27.93
N HIS A 498 -22.63 55.90 -27.03
CA HIS A 498 -22.66 57.36 -27.18
C HIS A 498 -21.26 57.94 -27.01
N LEU A 499 -20.55 57.53 -25.95
CA LEU A 499 -19.16 57.91 -25.68
C LEU A 499 -18.22 57.44 -26.79
N ARG A 500 -18.37 56.22 -27.31
CA ARG A 500 -17.58 55.73 -28.46
C ARG A 500 -17.82 56.55 -29.73
N ARG A 501 -19.07 56.99 -29.97
CA ARG A 501 -19.41 57.91 -31.07
C ARG A 501 -18.77 59.29 -30.89
N LEU A 502 -18.79 59.85 -29.69
CA LEU A 502 -18.12 61.13 -29.38
C LEU A 502 -16.61 61.08 -29.57
N HIS A 503 -15.98 59.92 -29.28
CA HIS A 503 -14.54 59.71 -29.48
C HIS A 503 -14.17 59.26 -30.90
N GLY A 504 -15.11 59.29 -31.87
CA GLY A 504 -14.82 59.01 -33.27
C GLY A 504 -14.51 57.53 -33.60
N ILE A 505 -14.76 56.61 -32.67
CA ILE A 505 -14.56 55.17 -32.88
C ILE A 505 -15.87 54.61 -33.46
N GLN A 506 -16.07 54.81 -34.77
CA GLN A 506 -17.15 54.15 -35.50
C GLN A 506 -16.67 52.77 -35.95
N GLU A 507 -17.19 51.70 -35.32
CA GLU A 507 -16.99 50.34 -35.81
C GLU A 507 -17.69 50.18 -37.16
N VAL A 508 -16.89 50.19 -38.22
CA VAL A 508 -17.26 49.67 -39.53
C VAL A 508 -17.36 48.15 -39.40
N GLY A 509 -18.54 47.62 -39.72
CA GLY A 509 -19.01 46.27 -39.54
C GLY A 509 -18.03 45.11 -39.67
N ARG A 510 -18.25 44.09 -38.82
CA ARG A 510 -18.08 42.69 -39.21
C ARG A 510 -19.28 41.86 -38.76
N SER A 511 -19.87 41.25 -39.78
CA SER A 511 -21.11 40.51 -39.81
C SER A 511 -21.06 39.17 -39.06
N GLN A 512 -22.24 38.77 -38.58
CA GLN A 512 -22.82 37.42 -38.68
C GLN A 512 -21.84 36.23 -38.71
N SER A 513 -21.74 35.51 -37.60
CA SER A 513 -21.50 34.05 -37.65
C SER A 513 -21.93 33.40 -36.33
N ALA A 514 -22.70 32.32 -36.48
CA ALA A 514 -23.03 31.30 -35.50
C ALA A 514 -23.89 31.72 -34.29
N ASN A 515 -25.20 31.51 -34.41
CA ASN A 515 -25.98 30.83 -33.37
C ASN A 515 -27.25 30.23 -34.01
N SER A 516 -27.08 29.03 -34.55
CA SER A 516 -28.14 28.08 -34.85
C SER A 516 -27.82 26.78 -34.12
N SER A 517 -28.26 26.66 -32.87
CA SER A 517 -28.58 25.38 -32.21
C SER A 517 -28.94 25.67 -30.75
N LEU A 518 -30.22 25.57 -30.43
CA LEU A 518 -30.83 25.16 -29.15
C LEU A 518 -32.20 25.84 -29.00
N HIS A 519 -33.19 25.28 -29.69
CA HIS A 519 -34.52 25.05 -29.14
C HIS A 519 -35.06 23.75 -29.72
#